data_AF-A0A2D7BT79-F1
#
_entry.id   AF-A0A2D7BT79-F1
#
_cell.length_a   1.000
_cell.length_b   1.000
_cell.length_c   1.000
_cell.angle_alpha   90.00
_cell.angle_beta   90.00
_cell.angle_gamma   90.00
#
_symmetry.space_group_name_H-M   'P 1'
#
loop_
_entity.id
_entity.type
_entity.pdbx_description
1 polymer ?
#
loop_
_entity_poly.entity_id
_entity_poly.type
_entity_poly.pdbx_seq_one_letter_code
_entity_poly.pdbx_strand_id
1 'polypeptide(L)'
;MAKNKTETVTEAPTTAAPAEAEAPSLGVQDLQNAAQIIDIAMTRGAFRANEAAQVGAVYNKIEAFIKTVAEQQNQNAEAPASQ
;
A
#
# COMPACT_ATOMS: atom_id res chain seq x y z
N MET A 1 -53.50 -5.45 -40.69
CA MET A 1 -52.90 -4.10 -40.83
C MET A 1 -52.49 -3.60 -39.45
N ALA A 2 -51.28 -3.95 -39.01
CA ALA A 2 -50.68 -3.42 -37.80
C ALA A 2 -49.77 -2.26 -38.21
N LYS A 3 -50.14 -1.03 -37.82
CA LYS A 3 -49.27 0.15 -37.95
C LYS A 3 -48.86 0.53 -36.54
N ASN A 4 -47.81 -0.11 -36.03
CA ASN A 4 -47.16 0.32 -34.79
C ASN A 4 -46.05 1.31 -35.13
N LYS A 5 -46.10 2.45 -34.44
CA LYS A 5 -45.30 3.64 -34.61
C LYS A 5 -43.88 3.37 -34.09
N THR A 6 -42.88 3.50 -34.95
CA THR A 6 -41.46 3.42 -34.59
C THR A 6 -41.08 4.71 -33.87
N GLU A 7 -40.99 4.64 -32.55
CA GLU A 7 -40.35 5.65 -31.71
C GLU A 7 -38.84 5.50 -31.80
N THR A 8 -38.20 6.65 -31.97
CA THR A 8 -36.77 6.92 -31.97
C THR A 8 -36.11 6.37 -30.71
N VAL A 9 -35.15 5.47 -30.88
CA VAL A 9 -34.21 5.06 -29.82
C VAL A 9 -33.24 6.22 -29.59
N THR A 10 -33.49 6.99 -28.53
CA THR A 10 -32.53 7.92 -27.96
C THR A 10 -31.41 7.12 -27.31
N GLU A 11 -30.19 7.24 -27.85
CA GLU A 11 -28.97 6.72 -27.25
C GLU A 11 -28.81 7.28 -25.83
N ALA A 12 -28.86 6.40 -24.83
CA ALA A 12 -28.50 6.74 -23.47
C ALA A 12 -26.99 7.01 -23.40
N PRO A 13 -26.54 8.05 -22.67
CA PRO A 13 -25.12 8.26 -22.47
C PRO A 13 -24.57 7.08 -21.68
N THR A 14 -23.53 6.44 -22.22
CA THR A 14 -22.72 5.50 -21.45
C THR A 14 -22.04 6.31 -20.35
N THR A 15 -22.55 6.18 -19.12
CA THR A 15 -21.85 6.62 -17.92
C THR A 15 -20.51 5.89 -17.87
N ALA A 16 -19.43 6.60 -18.17
CA ALA A 16 -18.09 6.14 -17.84
C ALA A 16 -18.03 6.02 -16.31
N ALA A 17 -17.84 4.79 -15.82
CA ALA A 17 -17.59 4.56 -14.41
C ALA A 17 -16.36 5.38 -13.99
N PRO A 18 -16.37 6.03 -12.81
CA PRO A 18 -15.18 6.70 -12.30
C PRO A 18 -14.03 5.69 -12.25
N ALA A 19 -12.87 6.05 -12.80
CA ALA A 19 -11.66 5.28 -12.55
C ALA A 19 -11.40 5.33 -11.04
N GLU A 20 -11.54 4.19 -10.36
CA GLU A 20 -11.11 4.05 -8.98
C GLU A 20 -9.63 4.39 -8.93
N ALA A 21 -9.30 5.50 -8.27
CA ALA A 21 -7.93 5.86 -8.01
C ALA A 21 -7.30 4.74 -7.16
N GLU A 22 -6.28 4.08 -7.71
CA GLU A 22 -5.55 3.03 -7.01
C GLU A 22 -5.00 3.63 -5.71
N ALA A 23 -5.45 3.07 -4.58
CA ALA A 23 -5.03 3.56 -3.27
C ALA A 23 -3.51 3.41 -3.17
N PRO A 24 -2.79 4.41 -2.62
CA PRO A 24 -1.35 4.32 -2.47
C PRO A 24 -1.00 3.07 -1.66
N SER A 25 -0.20 2.19 -2.25
CA SER A 25 0.30 0.98 -1.60
C SER A 25 1.64 1.26 -0.94
N LEU A 26 1.87 0.65 0.21
CA LEU A 26 3.14 0.70 0.93
C LEU A 26 3.82 -0.66 0.81
N GLY A 27 5.04 -0.66 0.27
CA GLY A 27 5.88 -1.85 0.15
C GLY A 27 6.96 -1.92 1.24
N VAL A 28 7.67 -3.06 1.26
CA VAL A 28 8.82 -3.27 2.16
C VAL A 28 9.92 -2.21 1.92
N GLN A 29 10.14 -1.81 0.66
CA GLN A 29 11.10 -0.77 0.32
C GLN A 29 10.73 0.58 0.96
N ASP A 30 9.44 0.96 0.95
CA ASP A 30 8.98 2.20 1.56
C ASP A 30 9.18 2.19 3.08
N LEU A 31 8.94 1.04 3.71
CA LEU A 31 9.18 0.86 5.14
C LEU A 31 10.67 0.94 5.50
N GLN A 32 11.55 0.36 4.69
CA GLN A 32 13.00 0.50 4.86
C GLN A 32 13.45 1.95 4.73
N ASN A 33 12.94 2.67 3.74
CA ASN A 33 13.22 4.09 3.55
C ASN A 33 12.72 4.90 4.76
N ALA A 34 11.54 4.59 5.29
CA ALA A 34 10.99 5.25 6.48
C ALA A 34 11.87 5.00 7.73
N ALA A 35 12.32 3.76 7.94
CA ALA A 35 13.24 3.43 9.03
C ALA A 35 14.54 4.23 8.93
N GLN A 36 15.15 4.28 7.74
CA GLN A 36 16.38 5.04 7.50
C GLN A 36 16.21 6.54 7.76
N ILE A 37 15.09 7.13 7.31
CA ILE A 37 14.79 8.55 7.55
C ILE A 37 14.65 8.82 9.06
N ILE A 38 13.94 7.94 9.79
CA ILE A 38 13.77 8.07 11.24
C ILE A 38 15.12 8.02 11.95
N ASP A 39 16.00 7.08 11.58
CA ASP A 39 17.33 6.95 12.17
C ASP A 39 18.20 8.20 11.92
N ILE A 40 18.22 8.70 10.69
CA ILE A 40 18.92 9.94 10.34
C ILE A 40 18.38 11.13 11.15
N ALA A 41 17.07 11.22 11.31
CA ALA A 41 16.43 12.29 12.08
C ALA A 41 16.75 12.20 13.58
N MET A 42 16.74 11.00 14.16
CA MET A 42 17.14 10.77 15.55
C MET A 42 18.61 11.13 15.78
N THR A 43 19.50 10.67 14.90
CA THR A 43 20.95 10.97 14.97
C THR A 43 21.24 12.47 14.88
N ARG A 44 20.44 13.20 14.09
CA ARG A 44 20.56 14.67 13.96
C ARG A 44 19.85 15.45 15.06
N GLY A 45 19.19 14.78 16.00
CA GLY A 45 18.45 15.43 17.08
C GLY A 45 17.21 16.20 16.59
N ALA A 46 16.55 15.74 15.53
CA ALA A 46 15.31 16.35 15.03
C ALA A 46 14.14 16.26 16.02
N PHE A 47 14.24 15.35 17.00
CA PHE A 47 13.24 15.07 18.02
C PHE A 47 13.75 15.48 19.40
N ARG A 48 12.87 16.05 20.23
CA ARG A 48 13.14 16.34 21.65
C ARG A 48 13.17 15.05 22.47
N ALA A 49 13.74 15.12 23.68
CA ALA A 49 13.81 13.97 24.59
C ALA A 49 12.43 13.34 24.87
N ASN A 50 11.39 14.17 25.02
CA ASN A 50 10.03 13.70 25.34
C ASN A 50 9.40 12.87 24.21
N GLU A 51 9.79 13.08 22.94
CA GLU A 51 9.20 12.38 21.79
C GLU A 51 10.10 11.29 21.22
N ALA A 52 11.41 11.34 21.49
CA ALA A 52 12.39 10.37 21.00
C ALA A 52 12.04 8.92 21.38
N ALA A 53 11.51 8.68 22.58
CA ALA A 53 11.11 7.34 23.01
C ALA A 53 9.99 6.75 22.14
N GLN A 54 8.99 7.56 21.80
CA GLN A 54 7.88 7.14 20.96
C GLN A 54 8.34 6.90 19.52
N VAL A 55 9.19 7.78 18.98
CA VAL A 55 9.77 7.62 17.63
C VAL A 55 10.61 6.35 17.54
N GLY A 56 11.46 6.09 18.53
CA GLY A 56 12.26 4.86 18.60
C GLY A 56 11.39 3.60 18.70
N ALA A 57 10.28 3.65 19.42
CA ALA A 57 9.34 2.54 19.47
C ALA A 57 8.68 2.24 18.10
N VAL A 58 8.40 3.29 17.30
CA VAL A 58 7.89 3.12 15.93
C VAL A 58 8.97 2.53 15.02
N TYR A 59 10.20 3.05 15.09
CA TYR A 59 11.35 2.52 14.36
C TYR A 59 11.51 1.01 14.59
N ASN A 60 11.52 0.57 15.86
CA ASN A 60 11.68 -0.84 16.22
C ASN A 60 10.55 -1.73 15.66
N LYS A 61 9.32 -1.23 15.60
CA LYS A 61 8.20 -1.97 15.02
C LYS A 61 8.33 -2.13 13.51
N ILE A 62 8.80 -1.09 12.82
CA ILE A 62 9.04 -1.13 11.37
C ILE A 62 10.12 -2.17 11.06
N GLU A 63 11.25 -2.15 11.76
CA GLU A 63 12.32 -3.13 11.60
C GLU A 63 11.85 -4.56 11.85
N ALA A 64 11.10 -4.79 12.93
CA ALA A 64 10.55 -6.10 13.25
C ALA A 64 9.58 -6.61 12.16
N PHE A 65 8.75 -5.73 11.61
CA PHE A 65 7.84 -6.07 10.52
C PHE A 65 8.60 -6.43 9.25
N ILE A 66 9.59 -5.62 8.84
CA ILE A 66 10.43 -5.88 7.67
C ILE A 66 11.10 -7.26 7.80
N LYS A 67 11.66 -7.57 8.97
CA LYS A 67 12.27 -8.87 9.26
C LYS A 67 11.27 -10.02 9.12
N THR A 68 10.07 -9.86 9.68
CA THR A 68 9.00 -10.88 9.61
C THR A 68 8.57 -11.12 8.16
N VAL A 69 8.42 -10.07 7.36
CA VAL A 69 8.07 -10.19 5.93
C VAL A 69 9.18 -10.88 5.15
N ALA A 70 10.44 -10.54 5.40
CA ALA A 70 11.58 -11.22 4.77
C ALA A 70 11.63 -12.72 5.13
N GLU A 71 11.37 -13.07 6.39
CA GLU A 71 11.27 -14.46 6.85
C GLU A 71 10.11 -15.20 6.20
N GLN A 72 8.97 -14.55 5.98
CA GLN A 72 7.84 -15.12 5.25
C GLN A 72 8.14 -15.33 3.77
N GLN A 73 8.86 -14.40 3.12
CA GLN A 73 9.29 -14.55 1.73
C GLN A 73 10.24 -15.73 1.54
N ASN A 74 11.16 -15.95 2.49
CA ASN A 74 12.06 -17.10 2.45
C ASN A 74 11.33 -18.43 2.65
N GLN A 75 10.42 -18.51 3.63
CA GLN A 75 9.61 -19.72 3.85
C GLN A 75 8.73 -20.08 2.65
N ASN A 76 8.23 -19.07 1.92
CA ASN A 76 7.43 -19.28 0.73
C ASN A 76 8.26 -19.62 -0.51
N ALA A 77 9.58 -19.36 -0.51
CA ALA A 77 10.52 -19.76 -1.54
C ALA A 77 11.02 -21.21 -1.37
N GLU A 78 10.95 -21.75 -0.15
CA GLU A 78 11.31 -23.15 0.19
C GLU A 78 10.15 -24.15 0.01
N ALA A 79 9.05 -23.74 -0.64
CA ALA A 79 8.02 -24.64 -1.16
C ALA A 79 8.16 -24.87 -2.68
N PRO A 80 9.25 -25.47 -3.20
CA PRO A 80 9.26 -25.95 -4.58
C PRO A 80 8.46 -27.26 -4.67
N ALA A 81 7.47 -27.25 -5.56
CA ALA A 81 7.01 -28.38 -6.37
C ALA A 81 6.74 -29.73 -5.65
N SER A 82 5.49 -29.90 -5.21
CA SER A 82 4.83 -31.19 -5.30
C SER A 82 3.50 -31.00 -6.05
N GLN A 83 3.59 -30.93 -7.37
CA GLN A 83 2.57 -31.43 -8.29
C GLN A 83 3.15 -31.66 -9.67
#